data_AF-A0A937JCR8-F1
#
_entry.id   AF-A0A937JCR8-F1
#
_cell.length_a   1.000
_cell.length_b   1.000
_cell.length_c   1.000
_cell.angle_alpha   90.00
_cell.angle_beta   90.00
_cell.angle_gamma   90.00
#
_symmetry.space_group_name_H-M   'P 1'
#
loop_
_entity.id
_entity.type
_entity.pdbx_description
1 polymer ?
#
loop_
_entity_poly.entity_id
_entity_poly.type
_entity_poly.pdbx_seq_one_letter_code
_entity_poly.pdbx_strand_id
1 'polypeptide(L)'
;MANAVPRRPKPTYEEFVFWVRRPSATYTFSLQHDRRIDEPYDEHQSFSFLVECLSPDRFKGREAEAHFFARDSLTAGSEARRRRPTEPILAVGSIQATKSRFELGGFLPPEVCWRVCAAMAAGTITSMGVNALWTTRGHAYLNSISFRGPEFDPIAYLG
;
A
#
# COMPACT_ATOMS: atom_id res chain seq x y z
N MET A 1 14.65 18.94 38.89
CA MET A 1 13.66 19.22 37.83
C MET A 1 13.75 18.09 36.81
N ALA A 2 12.77 17.19 36.78
CA ALA A 2 12.76 16.10 35.81
C ALA A 2 12.20 16.62 34.48
N ASN A 3 13.01 16.60 33.42
CA ASN A 3 12.55 16.88 32.06
C ASN A 3 11.50 15.82 31.69
N ALA A 4 10.25 16.24 31.58
CA ALA A 4 9.20 15.39 31.05
C ALA A 4 9.54 15.07 29.59
N VAL A 5 9.98 13.83 29.35
CA VAL A 5 10.15 13.31 28.00
C VAL A 5 8.81 13.45 27.29
N PRO A 6 8.71 14.18 26.16
CA PRO A 6 7.45 14.31 25.45
C PRO A 6 6.97 12.92 25.05
N ARG A 7 5.80 12.52 25.57
CA ARG A 7 5.17 11.24 25.23
C ARG A 7 4.97 11.22 23.72
N ARG A 8 5.70 10.35 23.02
CA ARG A 8 5.44 10.08 21.60
C ARG A 8 3.96 9.77 21.45
N PRO A 9 3.23 10.43 20.54
CA PRO A 9 1.82 10.12 20.32
C PRO A 9 1.68 8.62 20.07
N LYS A 10 0.70 7.99 20.73
CA LYS A 10 0.48 6.56 20.57
C LYS A 10 0.18 6.29 19.09
N PRO A 11 0.88 5.34 18.46
CA PRO A 11 0.56 4.94 17.10
C PRO A 11 -0.92 4.54 17.03
N THR A 12 -1.68 5.21 16.16
CA THR A 12 -3.09 4.91 15.95
C THR A 12 -3.18 4.04 14.72
N TYR A 13 -3.63 2.81 14.89
CA TYR A 13 -3.92 1.91 13.78
C TYR A 13 -5.27 2.30 13.20
N GLU A 14 -5.37 2.25 11.88
CA GLU A 14 -6.60 2.47 11.17
C GLU A 14 -6.70 1.53 9.98
N GLU A 15 -7.89 0.99 9.80
CA GLU A 15 -8.21 0.17 8.64
C GLU A 15 -8.88 1.05 7.59
N PHE A 16 -8.46 0.87 6.33
CA PHE A 16 -9.14 1.44 5.19
C PHE A 16 -9.67 0.34 4.30
N VAL A 17 -10.84 0.57 3.74
CA VAL A 17 -11.47 -0.31 2.76
C VAL A 17 -11.71 0.49 1.50
N PHE A 18 -11.31 -0.07 0.38
CA PHE A 18 -11.32 0.57 -0.93
C PHE A 18 -12.04 -0.29 -1.96
N TRP A 19 -12.82 0.34 -2.82
CA TRP A 19 -13.37 -0.23 -4.05
C TRP A 19 -12.41 0.07 -5.22
N VAL A 20 -12.05 -0.92 -6.03
CA VAL A 20 -11.23 -0.76 -7.25
C VAL A 20 -12.09 -0.29 -8.43
N ARG A 21 -11.87 0.94 -8.93
CA ARG A 21 -12.70 1.56 -9.98
C ARG A 21 -12.13 1.38 -11.38
N ARG A 22 -10.82 1.55 -11.55
CA ARG A 22 -10.14 1.51 -12.86
C ARG A 22 -8.72 0.95 -12.70
N PRO A 23 -8.52 -0.36 -12.89
CA PRO A 23 -7.17 -0.91 -12.87
C PRO A 23 -6.39 -0.50 -14.12
N SER A 24 -5.14 -0.05 -13.94
CA SER A 24 -4.22 0.31 -15.02
C SER A 24 -2.85 -0.35 -14.80
N ALA A 25 -2.48 -1.27 -15.68
CA ALA A 25 -1.13 -1.85 -15.66
C ALA A 25 -0.14 -0.89 -16.30
N THR A 26 1.01 -0.64 -15.67
CA THR A 26 2.08 0.17 -16.28
C THR A 26 3.43 -0.51 -16.10
N TYR A 27 4.04 -0.94 -17.20
CA TYR A 27 5.40 -1.45 -17.18
C TYR A 27 6.36 -0.36 -17.66
N THR A 28 7.36 -0.02 -16.85
CA THR A 28 8.34 1.00 -17.19
C THR A 28 9.73 0.37 -17.31
N PHE A 29 10.38 0.63 -18.44
CA PHE A 29 11.79 0.33 -18.65
C PHE A 29 12.50 1.64 -18.99
N SER A 30 13.64 1.91 -18.38
CA SER A 30 14.41 3.12 -18.67
C SER A 30 15.91 2.84 -18.72
N LEU A 31 16.65 3.69 -19.42
CA LEU A 31 18.11 3.61 -19.47
C LEU A 31 18.69 4.26 -18.22
N GLN A 32 19.58 3.54 -17.55
CA GLN A 32 20.29 4.08 -16.40
C GLN A 32 21.41 4.99 -16.87
N HIS A 33 21.31 6.27 -16.55
CA HIS A 33 22.35 7.25 -16.89
C HIS A 33 23.45 7.37 -15.83
N ASP A 34 23.32 6.66 -14.71
CA ASP A 34 24.36 6.63 -13.67
C ASP A 34 25.46 5.63 -14.04
N ARG A 35 26.65 6.17 -14.38
CA ARG A 35 27.84 5.40 -14.75
C ARG A 35 28.44 4.58 -13.59
N ARG A 36 27.91 4.71 -12.37
CA ARG A 36 28.35 3.96 -11.18
C ARG A 36 27.60 2.65 -10.97
N ILE A 37 26.55 2.41 -11.75
CA ILE A 37 25.70 1.22 -11.64
C ILE A 37 25.97 0.37 -12.88
N ASP A 38 26.37 -0.88 -12.65
CA ASP A 38 26.80 -1.80 -13.73
C ASP A 38 25.62 -2.26 -14.60
N GLU A 39 24.38 -2.10 -14.12
CA GLU A 39 23.16 -2.42 -14.84
C GLU A 39 22.74 -1.24 -15.75
N PRO A 40 22.67 -1.43 -17.08
CA PRO A 40 22.39 -0.35 -18.03
C PRO A 40 20.91 0.04 -18.10
N TYR A 41 20.04 -0.76 -17.48
CA TYR A 41 18.59 -0.57 -17.49
C TYR A 41 18.07 -0.52 -16.07
N ASP A 42 17.21 0.46 -15.82
CA ASP A 42 16.38 0.53 -14.64
C ASP A 42 15.00 0.00 -15.04
N GLU A 43 14.76 -1.28 -14.77
CA GLU A 43 13.51 -1.98 -15.05
C GLU A 43 12.69 -2.10 -13.76
N HIS A 44 11.49 -1.51 -13.75
CA HIS A 44 10.58 -1.63 -12.62
C HIS A 44 9.19 -2.01 -13.09
N GLN A 45 8.72 -3.15 -12.61
CA GLN A 45 7.33 -3.56 -12.76
C GLN A 45 6.49 -2.78 -11.74
N SER A 46 5.51 -2.03 -12.22
CA SER A 46 4.54 -1.36 -11.37
C SER A 46 3.13 -1.53 -11.90
N PHE A 47 2.15 -1.15 -11.09
CA PHE A 47 0.80 -0.93 -11.57
C PHE A 47 0.16 0.16 -10.75
N SER A 48 -0.72 0.91 -11.39
CA SER A 48 -1.47 1.98 -10.75
C SER A 48 -2.96 1.80 -10.99
N PHE A 49 -3.77 2.20 -10.04
CA PHE A 49 -5.22 2.10 -10.21
C PHE A 49 -5.94 3.09 -9.34
N LEU A 50 -7.12 3.49 -9.81
CA LEU A 50 -8.01 4.34 -9.03
C LEU A 50 -8.85 3.48 -8.11
N VAL A 51 -8.92 3.92 -6.86
CA VAL A 51 -9.78 3.34 -5.85
C VAL A 51 -10.68 4.39 -5.25
N GLU A 52 -11.85 3.97 -4.78
CA GLU A 52 -12.74 4.79 -3.96
C GLU A 52 -12.71 4.29 -2.52
N CYS A 53 -12.48 5.20 -1.58
CA CYS A 53 -12.47 4.88 -0.16
C CYS A 53 -13.89 4.66 0.35
N LEU A 54 -14.15 3.49 0.94
CA LEU A 54 -15.42 3.14 1.58
C LEU A 54 -15.37 3.37 3.09
N SER A 55 -14.19 3.23 3.69
CA SER A 55 -13.91 3.42 5.11
C SER A 55 -12.47 3.88 5.31
N PRO A 56 -12.17 4.75 6.30
CA PRO A 56 -13.07 5.28 7.34
C PRO A 56 -13.98 6.41 6.84
N ASP A 57 -15.07 6.70 7.58
CA ASP A 57 -16.11 7.68 7.20
C ASP A 57 -15.56 9.05 6.78
N ARG A 58 -14.51 9.54 7.45
CA ARG A 58 -13.90 10.84 7.14
C ARG A 58 -13.28 10.94 5.75
N PHE A 59 -13.08 9.80 5.08
CA PHE A 59 -12.55 9.71 3.73
C PHE A 59 -13.49 8.99 2.76
N LYS A 60 -14.68 8.59 3.21
CA LYS A 60 -15.66 7.86 2.42
C LYS A 60 -16.05 8.63 1.15
N GLY A 61 -16.13 7.91 0.03
CA GLY A 61 -16.44 8.43 -1.31
C GLY A 61 -15.29 9.17 -1.99
N ARG A 62 -14.12 9.33 -1.33
CA ARG A 62 -12.96 9.97 -1.96
C ARG A 62 -12.24 8.99 -2.88
N GLU A 63 -11.90 9.46 -4.06
CA GLU A 63 -10.98 8.77 -4.95
C GLU A 63 -9.53 8.88 -4.43
N ALA A 64 -8.78 7.81 -4.57
CA ALA A 64 -7.35 7.77 -4.33
C ALA A 64 -6.65 7.05 -5.48
N GLU A 65 -5.42 7.50 -5.78
CA GLU A 65 -4.55 6.80 -6.70
C GLU A 65 -3.66 5.84 -5.91
N ALA A 66 -3.67 4.57 -6.31
CA ALA A 66 -2.87 3.53 -5.69
C ALA A 66 -1.75 3.12 -6.63
N HIS A 67 -0.50 3.14 -6.14
CA HIS A 67 0.71 2.81 -6.88
C HIS A 67 1.45 1.67 -6.19
N PHE A 68 1.73 0.60 -6.90
CA PHE A 68 2.47 -0.54 -6.35
C PHE A 68 3.67 -0.87 -7.22
N PHE A 69 4.79 -1.15 -6.57
CA PHE A 69 6.05 -1.50 -7.21
C PHE A 69 6.42 -2.93 -6.85
N ALA A 70 6.93 -3.67 -7.83
CA ALA A 70 7.62 -4.91 -7.57
C ALA A 70 8.88 -4.63 -6.75
N ARG A 71 9.16 -5.47 -5.76
CA ARG A 71 10.37 -5.39 -4.95
C ARG A 71 10.94 -6.77 -4.73
N ASP A 72 12.07 -7.05 -5.36
CA ASP A 72 12.73 -8.37 -5.33
C ASP A 72 13.12 -8.83 -3.92
N SER A 73 13.37 -7.88 -3.01
CA SER A 73 13.65 -8.21 -1.62
C SER A 73 12.45 -8.81 -0.85
N LEU A 74 11.26 -8.86 -1.48
CA LEU A 74 10.04 -9.46 -0.92
C LEU A 74 9.74 -10.87 -1.47
N THR A 75 10.54 -11.36 -2.43
CA THR A 75 10.39 -12.72 -3.00
C THR A 75 10.60 -13.78 -1.90
N ALA A 76 9.78 -14.84 -1.93
CA ALA A 76 9.61 -15.82 -0.85
C ALA A 76 10.91 -16.24 -0.11
N GLY A 77 10.93 -16.04 1.22
CA GLY A 77 12.06 -16.43 2.07
C GLY A 77 12.12 -15.75 3.43
N SER A 78 11.39 -14.65 3.65
CA SER A 78 11.21 -14.15 5.01
C SER A 78 10.25 -15.11 5.73
N GLU A 79 10.79 -15.93 6.65
CA GLU A 79 9.96 -16.59 7.68
C GLU A 79 8.91 -15.57 8.15
N ALA A 80 7.67 -16.03 8.37
CA ALA A 80 6.65 -15.24 9.05
C ALA A 80 7.14 -14.93 10.48
N ARG A 81 8.10 -14.00 10.61
CA ARG A 81 8.69 -13.61 11.88
C ARG A 81 7.57 -12.93 12.63
N ARG A 82 7.16 -13.55 13.73
CA ARG A 82 6.42 -12.86 14.78
C ARG A 82 7.28 -11.67 15.20
N ARG A 83 6.95 -10.49 14.66
CA ARG A 83 7.67 -9.25 14.93
C ARG A 83 7.68 -8.99 16.42
N ARG A 84 8.86 -8.71 16.99
CA ARG A 84 8.95 -8.26 18.38
C ARG A 84 8.45 -6.82 18.47
N PRO A 85 7.74 -6.40 19.54
CA PRO A 85 7.25 -5.02 19.67
C PRO A 85 8.32 -3.92 19.52
N THR A 86 9.59 -4.26 19.76
CA THR A 86 10.75 -3.37 19.69
C THR A 86 11.36 -3.24 18.28
N GLU A 87 10.99 -4.12 17.34
CA GLU A 87 11.54 -4.08 15.98
C GLU A 87 10.93 -2.92 15.18
N PRO A 88 11.73 -2.21 14.35
CA PRO A 88 11.21 -1.15 13.49
C PRO A 88 10.15 -1.72 12.55
N ILE A 89 9.14 -0.91 12.24
CA ILE A 89 8.06 -1.31 11.31
C ILE A 89 8.68 -1.39 9.92
N LEU A 90 8.81 -2.59 9.39
CA LEU A 90 9.03 -2.78 7.96
C LEU A 90 7.70 -2.51 7.28
N ALA A 91 7.50 -1.27 6.85
CA ALA A 91 6.28 -0.88 6.16
C ALA A 91 6.26 -1.51 4.77
N VAL A 92 5.13 -2.13 4.42
CA VAL A 92 4.90 -2.65 3.06
C VAL A 92 4.48 -1.53 2.10
N GLY A 93 4.32 -0.30 2.61
CA GLY A 93 3.94 0.87 1.84
C GLY A 93 3.59 2.05 2.72
N SER A 94 2.95 3.06 2.14
CA SER A 94 2.42 4.22 2.85
C SER A 94 1.11 4.71 2.24
N ILE A 95 0.39 5.51 3.02
CA ILE A 95 -0.78 6.25 2.57
C ILE A 95 -0.59 7.71 2.95
N GLN A 96 -0.81 8.59 1.98
CA GLN A 96 -0.87 10.04 2.18
C GLN A 96 -2.32 10.48 2.03
N ALA A 97 -2.97 10.83 3.14
CA ALA A 97 -4.37 11.24 3.17
C ALA A 97 -4.51 12.63 3.81
N THR A 98 -4.52 13.65 2.96
CA THR A 98 -4.74 15.05 3.33
C THR A 98 -6.05 15.55 2.72
N LYS A 99 -6.39 16.84 2.90
CA LYS A 99 -7.57 17.43 2.27
C LYS A 99 -7.44 17.49 0.73
N SER A 100 -6.25 17.74 0.22
CA SER A 100 -5.98 17.93 -1.22
C SER A 100 -5.44 16.69 -1.91
N ARG A 101 -4.89 15.73 -1.16
CA ARG A 101 -4.21 14.55 -1.71
C ARG A 101 -4.71 13.29 -1.03
N PHE A 102 -4.97 12.25 -1.80
CA PHE A 102 -5.26 10.93 -1.27
C PHE A 102 -4.57 9.89 -2.15
N GLU A 103 -3.45 9.39 -1.68
CA GLU A 103 -2.60 8.48 -2.45
C GLU A 103 -2.12 7.34 -1.59
N LEU A 104 -1.99 6.18 -2.22
CA LEU A 104 -1.52 4.95 -1.62
C LEU A 104 -0.30 4.46 -2.40
N GLY A 105 0.76 4.09 -1.70
CA GLY A 105 1.95 3.50 -2.27
C GLY A 105 2.29 2.19 -1.59
N GLY A 106 2.74 1.18 -2.31
CA GLY A 106 3.17 -0.07 -1.70
C GLY A 106 4.17 -0.87 -2.52
N PHE A 107 4.70 -1.91 -1.88
CA PHE A 107 5.60 -2.87 -2.50
C PHE A 107 4.97 -4.26 -2.46
N LEU A 108 5.10 -4.99 -3.55
CA LEU A 108 4.68 -6.38 -3.67
C LEU A 108 5.85 -7.23 -4.19
N PRO A 109 5.89 -8.54 -3.89
CA PRO A 109 6.76 -9.47 -4.60
C PRO A 109 6.48 -9.39 -6.11
N PRO A 110 7.51 -9.48 -6.99
CA PRO A 110 7.32 -9.35 -8.43
C PRO A 110 6.24 -10.28 -9.01
N GLU A 111 6.22 -11.54 -8.59
CA GLU A 111 5.25 -12.53 -9.01
C GLU A 111 3.82 -12.23 -8.56
N VAL A 112 3.67 -11.52 -7.44
CA VAL A 112 2.36 -11.09 -6.91
C VAL A 112 1.88 -9.84 -7.64
N CYS A 113 2.78 -8.92 -7.96
CA CYS A 113 2.50 -7.67 -8.68
C CYS A 113 1.70 -7.94 -9.97
N TRP A 114 2.21 -8.83 -10.82
CA TRP A 114 1.53 -9.20 -12.08
C TRP A 114 0.21 -9.94 -11.86
N ARG A 115 0.15 -10.86 -10.90
CA ARG A 115 -1.06 -11.63 -10.61
C ARG A 115 -2.20 -10.74 -10.13
N VAL A 116 -1.91 -9.80 -9.23
CA VAL A 116 -2.88 -8.82 -8.73
C VAL A 116 -3.35 -7.93 -9.88
N CYS A 117 -2.43 -7.42 -10.70
CA CYS A 117 -2.77 -6.59 -11.84
C CYS A 117 -3.70 -7.31 -12.84
N ALA A 118 -3.36 -8.55 -13.22
CA ALA A 118 -4.18 -9.38 -14.11
C ALA A 118 -5.56 -9.70 -13.51
N ALA A 119 -5.61 -10.02 -12.21
CA ALA A 119 -6.85 -10.30 -11.50
C ALA A 119 -7.76 -9.07 -11.40
N MET A 120 -7.20 -7.88 -11.17
CA MET A 120 -7.97 -6.64 -11.22
C MET A 120 -8.50 -6.35 -12.63
N ALA A 121 -7.67 -6.50 -13.66
CA ALA A 121 -8.09 -6.32 -15.05
C ALA A 121 -9.21 -7.30 -15.46
N ALA A 122 -9.18 -8.53 -14.92
CA ALA A 122 -10.22 -9.53 -15.11
C ALA A 122 -11.48 -9.29 -14.24
N GLY A 123 -11.46 -8.31 -13.33
CA GLY A 123 -12.55 -8.05 -12.39
C GLY A 123 -12.68 -9.08 -11.26
N THR A 124 -11.69 -9.95 -11.07
CA THR A 124 -11.68 -10.94 -9.98
C THR A 124 -11.10 -10.38 -8.67
N ILE A 125 -10.49 -9.20 -8.72
CA ILE A 125 -10.23 -8.36 -7.54
C ILE A 125 -11.01 -7.07 -7.72
N THR A 126 -11.91 -6.78 -6.78
CA THR A 126 -12.78 -5.60 -6.81
C THR A 126 -12.57 -4.70 -5.59
N SER A 127 -11.90 -5.20 -4.56
CA SER A 127 -11.73 -4.50 -3.30
C SER A 127 -10.32 -4.66 -2.74
N MET A 128 -9.89 -3.67 -1.97
CA MET A 128 -8.60 -3.66 -1.30
C MET A 128 -8.78 -3.20 0.15
N GLY A 129 -8.23 -3.97 1.08
CA GLY A 129 -8.19 -3.62 2.51
C GLY A 129 -6.76 -3.34 2.95
N VAL A 130 -6.54 -2.25 3.67
CA VAL A 130 -5.22 -1.91 4.23
C VAL A 130 -5.29 -1.61 5.71
N ASN A 131 -4.28 -2.08 6.42
CA ASN A 131 -4.03 -1.69 7.81
C ASN A 131 -2.89 -0.69 7.84
N ALA A 132 -3.16 0.54 8.29
CA ALA A 132 -2.21 1.63 8.31
C ALA A 132 -1.92 2.08 9.75
N LEU A 133 -0.68 2.48 9.99
CA LEU A 133 -0.22 3.07 11.24
C LEU A 133 0.10 4.55 11.04
N TRP A 134 -0.69 5.42 11.67
CA TRP A 134 -0.45 6.86 11.64
C TRP A 134 0.87 7.21 12.33
N THR A 135 1.78 7.82 11.58
CA THR A 135 3.06 8.32 12.11
C THR A 135 3.04 9.83 12.28
N THR A 136 2.40 10.54 11.36
CA THR A 136 2.18 11.99 11.41
C THR A 136 0.82 12.35 10.82
N ARG A 137 0.42 13.62 10.92
CA ARG A 137 -0.85 14.08 10.35
C ARG A 137 -0.81 13.94 8.82
N GLY A 138 -1.71 13.14 8.28
CA GLY A 138 -1.88 12.97 6.84
C GLY A 138 -0.92 11.96 6.20
N HIS A 139 -0.08 11.28 6.99
CA HIS A 139 0.76 10.19 6.51
C HIS A 139 0.75 8.99 7.47
N ALA A 140 0.55 7.80 6.92
CA ALA A 140 0.59 6.54 7.66
C ALA A 140 1.37 5.47 6.89
N TYR A 141 2.03 4.56 7.61
CA TYR A 141 2.70 3.39 7.04
C TYR A 141 1.75 2.22 6.94
N LEU A 142 1.79 1.49 5.83
CA LEU A 142 1.00 0.27 5.67
C LEU A 142 1.71 -0.89 6.37
N ASN A 143 1.00 -1.58 7.25
CA ASN A 143 1.44 -2.82 7.86
C ASN A 143 1.01 -4.03 7.04
N SER A 144 -0.17 -3.96 6.43
CA SER A 144 -0.69 -5.01 5.56
C SER A 144 -1.56 -4.42 4.47
N ILE A 145 -1.58 -5.12 3.34
CA ILE A 145 -2.46 -4.89 2.20
C ILE A 145 -3.09 -6.24 1.87
N SER A 146 -4.37 -6.24 1.58
CA SER A 146 -5.14 -7.41 1.14
C SER A 146 -5.98 -7.04 -0.07
N PHE A 147 -6.09 -7.96 -1.02
CA PHE A 147 -6.92 -7.82 -2.20
C PHE A 147 -8.00 -8.88 -2.18
N ARG A 148 -9.24 -8.49 -2.46
CA ARG A 148 -10.43 -9.34 -2.30
C ARG A 148 -11.28 -9.31 -3.56
N GLY A 149 -11.89 -10.44 -3.88
CA GLY A 149 -12.74 -10.60 -5.05
C GLY A 149 -14.19 -10.18 -4.83
N PRO A 150 -15.05 -10.37 -5.86
CA PRO A 150 -16.46 -9.99 -5.82
C PRO A 150 -17.26 -10.66 -4.70
N GLU A 151 -16.81 -11.82 -4.20
CA GLU A 151 -17.42 -12.54 -3.09
C GLU A 151 -17.29 -11.80 -1.75
N PHE A 152 -16.34 -10.88 -1.65
CA PHE A 152 -16.21 -10.01 -0.51
C PHE A 152 -17.17 -8.82 -0.66
N ASP A 153 -18.16 -8.72 0.22
CA ASP A 153 -19.02 -7.54 0.31
C ASP A 153 -18.35 -6.50 1.24
N PRO A 154 -17.74 -5.43 0.69
CA PRO A 154 -17.08 -4.42 1.50
C PRO A 154 -18.07 -3.57 2.30
N ILE A 155 -19.35 -3.52 1.91
CA ILE A 155 -20.37 -2.76 2.63
C ILE A 155 -20.82 -3.56 3.85
N ALA A 156 -21.12 -4.85 3.69
CA ALA A 156 -21.45 -5.73 4.81
C ALA A 156 -20.28 -5.88 5.82
N TYR A 157 -19.03 -5.79 5.34
CA TYR A 157 -17.85 -5.80 6.21
C TYR A 157 -17.77 -4.59 7.16
N LEU A 158 -18.36 -3.46 6.77
CA LEU A 158 -18.28 -2.20 7.52
C LEU A 158 -19.37 -2.06 8.60
N GLY A 159 -20.47 -2.82 8.50
CA GLY A 159 -21.60 -2.79 9.44
C GLY A 159 -22.61 -1.69 9.14
#